data_AF-A0A2V7SFA9-F1
#
_entry.id   AF-A0A2V7SFA9-F1
#
_cell.length_a   1.000
_cell.length_b   1.000
_cell.length_c   1.000
_cell.angle_alpha   90.00
_cell.angle_beta   90.00
_cell.angle_gamma   90.00
#
_symmetry.space_group_name_H-M   'P 1'
#
loop_
_entity.id
_entity.type
_entity.pdbx_description
1 polymer ?
#
loop_
_entity_poly.entity_id
_entity_poly.type
_entity_poly.pdbx_seq_one_letter_code
_entity_poly.pdbx_strand_id
1 'polypeptide(L)'
;MIRAALAAQYRVHATTGNLNNLVGVPLTLLAAPEDAEALVIEAGASVPGEIARLRDILEPTVAVITNVGYAHVAGFGSLAGVLREKVALLEGGGGAPVAVVGTDPPELAVEARRRTRTVVAGTGAAAEVRPDAADLDDAG
;
A
#
# COMPACT_ATOMS: atom_id res chain seq x y z
N MET A 1 9.43 0.34 8.09
CA MET A 1 8.76 0.40 9.41
C MET A 1 7.86 -0.81 9.67
N ILE A 2 6.88 -1.12 8.82
CA ILE A 2 5.95 -2.26 9.02
C ILE A 2 6.68 -3.58 9.31
N ARG A 3 7.70 -3.91 8.50
CA ARG A 3 8.55 -5.09 8.72
C ARG A 3 9.13 -5.14 10.15
N ALA A 4 9.69 -4.03 10.63
CA ALA A 4 10.33 -3.97 11.94
C ALA A 4 9.30 -4.13 13.07
N ALA A 5 8.12 -3.52 12.94
CA ALA A 5 7.03 -3.65 13.91
C ALA A 5 6.53 -5.11 13.99
N LEU A 6 6.29 -5.76 12.85
CA LEU A 6 5.85 -7.16 12.81
C LEU A 6 6.95 -8.13 13.26
N ALA A 7 8.23 -7.82 12.98
CA ALA A 7 9.36 -8.64 13.38
C ALA A 7 9.57 -8.71 14.91
N ALA A 8 8.87 -7.87 15.69
CA ALA A 8 8.85 -8.00 17.14
C ALA A 8 8.11 -9.26 17.62
N GLN A 9 7.27 -9.87 16.78
CA GLN A 9 6.44 -11.02 17.14
C GLN A 9 6.44 -12.15 16.10
N TYR A 10 6.72 -11.86 14.83
CA TYR A 10 6.62 -12.82 13.73
C TYR A 10 7.94 -12.95 12.96
N ARG A 11 8.16 -14.10 12.31
CA ARG A 11 9.18 -14.22 11.26
C ARG A 11 8.69 -13.54 9.98
N VAL A 12 9.29 -12.39 9.67
CA VAL A 12 8.84 -11.53 8.56
C VAL A 12 9.80 -11.60 7.37
N HIS A 13 9.27 -11.97 6.21
CA HIS A 13 9.94 -11.76 4.92
C HIS A 13 9.36 -10.51 4.23
N ALA A 14 10.19 -9.78 3.50
CA ALA A 14 9.78 -8.49 2.95
C ALA A 14 10.53 -8.14 1.67
N THR A 15 9.96 -7.25 0.87
CA THR A 15 10.63 -6.66 -0.28
C THR A 15 11.98 -6.06 0.13
N THR A 16 13.00 -6.28 -0.69
CA THR A 16 14.34 -5.70 -0.53
C THR A 16 14.70 -4.84 -1.73
N GLY A 17 15.29 -3.67 -1.50
CA GLY A 17 15.63 -2.75 -2.58
C GLY A 17 14.36 -2.27 -3.31
N ASN A 18 14.42 -2.23 -4.64
CA ASN A 18 13.33 -1.72 -5.49
C ASN A 18 12.57 -2.85 -6.23
N LEU A 19 12.42 -4.01 -5.59
CA LEU A 19 11.74 -5.19 -6.16
C LEU A 19 10.22 -5.13 -5.98
N ASN A 20 9.59 -4.04 -6.43
CA ASN A 20 8.18 -3.72 -6.19
C ASN A 20 7.30 -3.80 -7.45
N ASN A 21 7.85 -4.19 -8.60
CA ASN A 21 7.13 -4.28 -9.87
C ASN A 21 6.67 -5.73 -10.20
N LEU A 22 6.10 -5.93 -11.38
CA LEU A 22 5.59 -7.22 -11.87
C LEU A 22 6.64 -8.34 -11.95
N VAL A 23 7.93 -8.04 -11.84
CA VAL A 23 9.01 -9.03 -11.77
C VAL A 23 9.53 -9.16 -10.34
N GLY A 24 9.78 -8.03 -9.67
CA GLY A 24 10.34 -8.00 -8.33
C GLY A 24 9.43 -8.61 -7.26
N VAL A 25 8.12 -8.41 -7.37
CA VAL A 25 7.15 -8.97 -6.44
C VAL A 25 7.12 -10.50 -6.49
N PRO A 26 6.94 -11.16 -7.65
CA PRO A 26 7.05 -12.62 -7.74
C PRO A 26 8.36 -13.17 -7.21
N LEU A 27 9.50 -12.52 -7.49
CA LEU A 27 10.79 -12.95 -6.97
C LEU A 27 10.86 -12.85 -5.45
N THR A 28 10.30 -11.78 -4.87
CA THR A 28 10.23 -11.63 -3.40
C THR A 28 9.37 -12.73 -2.79
N LEU A 29 8.20 -13.04 -3.38
CA LEU A 29 7.31 -14.10 -2.90
C LEU A 29 7.97 -15.48 -2.98
N LEU A 30 8.59 -15.81 -4.10
CA LEU A 30 9.26 -17.11 -4.30
C LEU A 30 10.51 -17.28 -3.42
N ALA A 31 11.12 -16.19 -2.98
CA ALA A 31 12.25 -16.20 -2.06
C ALA A 31 11.82 -16.27 -0.58
N ALA A 32 10.51 -16.27 -0.28
CA ALA A 32 10.03 -16.36 1.10
C ALA A 32 10.43 -17.71 1.71
N PRO A 33 11.08 -17.72 2.89
CA PRO A 33 11.31 -18.96 3.63
C PRO A 33 9.97 -19.67 3.93
N GLU A 34 9.97 -21.00 3.92
CA GLU A 34 8.78 -21.81 4.29
C GLU A 34 8.26 -21.50 5.69
N ASP A 35 9.14 -20.96 6.53
CA ASP A 35 8.89 -20.67 7.93
C ASP A 35 8.50 -19.19 8.15
N ALA A 36 8.34 -18.39 7.08
CA ALA A 36 7.82 -17.04 7.20
C ALA A 36 6.37 -17.04 7.70
N GLU A 37 6.09 -16.21 8.72
CA GLU A 37 4.76 -16.06 9.32
C GLU A 37 4.03 -14.82 8.79
N ALA A 38 4.78 -13.84 8.25
CA ALA A 38 4.22 -12.66 7.61
C ALA A 38 5.07 -12.20 6.42
N LEU A 39 4.40 -11.66 5.40
CA LEU A 39 5.02 -11.04 4.23
C LEU A 39 4.71 -9.54 4.21
N VAL A 40 5.74 -8.71 4.04
CA VAL A 40 5.60 -7.27 3.86
C VAL A 40 6.10 -6.89 2.48
N ILE A 41 5.18 -6.82 1.52
CA ILE A 41 5.51 -6.61 0.11
C ILE A 41 5.16 -5.19 -0.32
N GLU A 42 6.15 -4.50 -0.90
CA GLU A 42 5.94 -3.22 -1.57
C GLU A 42 5.46 -3.46 -3.00
N ALA A 43 4.37 -2.81 -3.39
CA ALA A 43 3.80 -2.88 -4.74
C ALA A 43 3.82 -1.49 -5.39
N GLY A 44 4.57 -1.37 -6.48
CA GLY A 44 4.74 -0.17 -7.28
C GLY A 44 4.15 -0.33 -8.68
N ALA A 45 3.65 0.76 -9.24
CA ALA A 45 3.11 0.81 -10.59
C ALA A 45 3.50 2.13 -11.26
N SER A 46 3.75 2.07 -12.57
CA SER A 46 4.06 3.22 -13.43
C SER A 46 3.03 3.40 -14.55
N VAL A 47 2.29 2.35 -14.92
CA VAL A 47 1.24 2.40 -15.94
C VAL A 47 -0.06 1.76 -15.45
N PRO A 48 -1.22 2.13 -16.03
CA PRO A 48 -2.50 1.59 -15.60
C PRO A 48 -2.60 0.06 -15.67
N GLY A 49 -3.17 -0.54 -14.62
CA GLY A 49 -3.48 -1.96 -14.52
C GLY A 49 -2.38 -2.84 -13.92
N GLU A 50 -1.24 -2.27 -13.53
CA GLU A 50 -0.16 -3.04 -12.88
C GLU A 50 -0.51 -3.41 -11.44
N ILE A 51 -1.13 -2.51 -10.67
CA ILE A 51 -1.57 -2.80 -9.30
C ILE A 51 -2.61 -3.90 -9.29
N ALA A 52 -3.54 -3.92 -10.26
CA ALA A 52 -4.53 -5.00 -10.36
C ALA A 52 -3.87 -6.37 -10.57
N ARG A 53 -2.85 -6.44 -11.44
CA ARG A 53 -2.08 -7.68 -11.66
C ARG A 53 -1.24 -8.06 -10.44
N LEU A 54 -0.61 -7.08 -9.79
CA LEU A 54 0.15 -7.30 -8.56
C LEU A 54 -0.75 -7.80 -7.44
N ARG A 55 -1.95 -7.24 -7.28
CA ARG A 55 -2.96 -7.73 -6.33
C ARG A 55 -3.26 -9.21 -6.56
N ASP A 56 -3.48 -9.61 -7.81
CA ASP A 56 -3.80 -11.01 -8.13
C ASP A 56 -2.63 -11.97 -7.88
N ILE A 57 -1.38 -11.47 -7.91
CA ILE A 57 -0.18 -12.22 -7.52
C ILE A 57 -0.03 -12.27 -5.99
N LEU A 58 -0.36 -11.17 -5.31
CA LEU A 58 -0.11 -10.97 -3.88
C LEU A 58 -1.17 -11.60 -2.98
N GLU A 59 -2.43 -11.62 -3.43
CA GLU A 59 -3.60 -11.99 -2.62
C GLU A 59 -3.57 -11.35 -1.22
N PRO A 60 -3.50 -10.00 -1.12
CA PRO A 60 -3.16 -9.34 0.13
C PRO A 60 -4.25 -9.50 1.19
N THR A 61 -3.84 -9.75 2.44
CA THR A 61 -4.75 -9.79 3.60
C THR A 61 -4.94 -8.42 4.25
N VAL A 62 -3.94 -7.53 4.10
CA VAL A 62 -3.98 -6.13 4.53
C VAL A 62 -3.30 -5.29 3.45
N ALA A 63 -3.95 -4.20 3.03
CA ALA A 63 -3.37 -3.21 2.13
C ALA A 63 -3.03 -1.92 2.88
N VAL A 64 -1.90 -1.31 2.53
CA VAL A 64 -1.51 0.01 3.06
C VAL A 64 -1.29 0.96 1.89
N ILE A 65 -2.05 2.05 1.83
CA ILE A 65 -1.91 3.11 0.82
C ILE A 65 -1.61 4.41 1.54
N THR A 66 -0.32 4.80 1.58
CA THR A 66 0.15 5.93 2.40
C THR A 66 -0.31 7.28 1.88
N ASN A 67 -0.30 7.49 0.56
CA ASN A 67 -0.76 8.72 -0.08
C ASN A 67 -1.07 8.48 -1.57
N VAL A 68 -1.70 9.48 -2.19
CA VAL A 68 -1.75 9.63 -3.65
C VAL A 68 -1.17 10.99 -4.03
N GLY A 69 0.10 11.02 -4.40
CA GLY A 69 0.77 12.22 -4.91
C GLY A 69 0.95 12.22 -6.44
N TYR A 70 1.62 13.25 -6.95
CA TYR A 70 1.91 13.43 -8.38
C TYR A 70 2.99 12.49 -8.96
N ALA A 71 3.37 11.43 -8.23
CA ALA A 71 4.31 10.44 -8.73
C ALA A 71 3.73 9.74 -9.97
N HIS A 72 4.56 9.58 -11.01
CA HIS A 72 4.21 8.88 -12.25
C HIS A 72 2.97 9.42 -12.98
N VAL A 73 2.57 10.67 -12.76
CA VAL A 73 1.41 11.28 -13.46
C VAL A 73 1.57 11.24 -14.98
N ALA A 74 2.79 11.27 -15.52
CA ALA A 74 3.03 11.09 -16.95
C ALA A 74 2.50 9.74 -17.48
N GLY A 75 2.56 8.67 -16.68
CA GLY A 75 2.04 7.34 -17.03
C GLY A 75 0.54 7.18 -16.73
N PHE A 76 0.02 7.87 -15.71
CA PHE A 76 -1.38 7.77 -15.27
C PHE A 76 -2.31 8.88 -15.80
N GLY A 77 -1.76 9.88 -16.47
CA GLY A 77 -2.46 11.02 -17.07
C GLY A 77 -2.98 12.08 -16.09
N SER A 78 -3.30 11.71 -14.85
CA SER A 78 -3.83 12.63 -13.84
C SER A 78 -3.68 12.08 -12.42
N LEU A 79 -3.83 12.94 -11.40
CA LEU A 79 -3.90 12.51 -10.00
C LEU A 79 -5.07 11.53 -9.76
N ALA A 80 -6.22 11.76 -10.41
CA ALA A 80 -7.35 10.83 -10.38
C ALA A 80 -6.99 9.46 -11.00
N GLY A 81 -6.12 9.45 -12.01
CA GLY A 81 -5.55 8.23 -12.58
C GLY A 81 -4.65 7.48 -11.60
N VAL A 82 -3.77 8.20 -10.88
CA VAL A 82 -2.93 7.61 -9.83
C VAL A 82 -3.80 7.05 -8.69
N LEU A 83 -4.83 7.79 -8.28
CA LEU A 83 -5.79 7.32 -7.28
C LEU A 83 -6.45 6.03 -7.71
N ARG A 84 -7.01 5.99 -8.93
CA ARG A 84 -7.67 4.81 -9.49
C ARG A 84 -6.71 3.61 -9.53
N GLU A 85 -5.48 3.82 -9.94
CA GLU A 85 -4.48 2.76 -9.95
C GLU A 85 -4.20 2.22 -8.54
N LYS A 86 -3.94 3.11 -7.57
CA LYS A 86 -3.61 2.68 -6.20
C LYS A 86 -4.75 1.94 -5.52
N VAL A 87 -6.00 2.39 -5.70
CA VAL A 87 -7.17 1.72 -5.08
C VAL A 87 -7.54 0.41 -5.76
N ALA A 88 -6.99 0.09 -6.93
CA ALA A 88 -7.17 -1.21 -7.58
C ALA A 88 -6.67 -2.38 -6.70
N LEU A 89 -5.74 -2.10 -5.76
CA LEU A 89 -5.29 -3.05 -4.73
C LEU A 89 -6.43 -3.56 -3.83
N LEU A 90 -7.51 -2.79 -3.73
CA LEU A 90 -8.66 -3.07 -2.87
C LEU A 90 -9.86 -3.63 -3.65
N GLU A 91 -9.77 -3.74 -4.97
CA GLU A 91 -10.91 -4.09 -5.83
C GLU A 91 -11.06 -5.60 -6.05
N GLY A 92 -12.31 -6.05 -6.22
CA GLY A 92 -12.63 -7.41 -6.64
C GLY A 92 -12.43 -8.48 -5.57
N GLY A 93 -12.59 -9.75 -5.97
CA GLY A 93 -12.51 -10.91 -5.07
C GLY A 93 -11.09 -11.19 -4.52
N GLY A 94 -10.05 -10.63 -5.13
CA GLY A 94 -8.66 -10.69 -4.65
C GLY A 94 -8.21 -9.42 -3.92
N GLY A 95 -9.10 -8.46 -3.69
CA GLY A 95 -8.78 -7.22 -2.98
C GLY A 95 -8.56 -7.45 -1.48
N ALA A 96 -7.74 -6.62 -0.85
CA ALA A 96 -7.50 -6.74 0.59
C ALA A 96 -8.78 -6.49 1.41
N PRO A 97 -9.14 -7.38 2.35
CA PRO A 97 -10.34 -7.24 3.18
C PRO A 97 -10.22 -6.13 4.25
N VAL A 98 -9.00 -5.64 4.48
CA VAL A 98 -8.72 -4.49 5.34
C VAL A 98 -7.70 -3.58 4.65
N ALA A 99 -7.97 -2.27 4.69
CA ALA A 99 -7.05 -1.24 4.24
C ALA A 99 -6.67 -0.28 5.38
N VAL A 100 -5.41 0.14 5.39
CA VAL A 100 -4.95 1.32 6.13
C VAL A 100 -4.57 2.37 5.11
N VAL A 101 -5.19 3.54 5.18
CA VAL A 101 -4.95 4.61 4.19
C VAL A 101 -4.58 5.93 4.83
N GLY A 102 -3.79 6.71 4.11
CA GLY A 102 -3.46 8.09 4.49
C GLY A 102 -4.64 9.05 4.36
N THR A 103 -4.43 10.28 4.82
CA THR A 103 -5.42 11.36 4.75
C THR A 103 -5.33 12.23 3.50
N ASP A 104 -4.30 12.03 2.67
CA ASP A 104 -4.03 12.89 1.51
C ASP A 104 -3.95 12.07 0.21
N PRO A 105 -4.82 12.34 -0.78
CA PRO A 105 -5.92 13.30 -0.77
C PRO A 105 -7.16 12.74 -0.04
N PRO A 106 -8.12 13.57 0.38
CA PRO A 106 -9.33 13.11 1.09
C PRO A 106 -10.12 12.03 0.35
N GLU A 107 -10.08 12.04 -0.98
CA GLU A 107 -10.72 11.07 -1.86
C GLU A 107 -10.18 9.65 -1.65
N LEU A 108 -8.93 9.48 -1.21
CA LEU A 108 -8.36 8.17 -0.94
C LEU A 108 -9.16 7.41 0.13
N ALA A 109 -9.48 8.08 1.23
CA ALA A 109 -10.27 7.49 2.30
C ALA A 109 -11.70 7.15 1.85
N VAL A 110 -12.30 8.01 1.01
CA VAL A 110 -13.64 7.78 0.46
C VAL A 110 -13.65 6.55 -0.45
N GLU A 111 -12.70 6.47 -1.38
CA GLU A 111 -12.62 5.38 -2.34
C GLU A 111 -12.27 4.05 -1.68
N ALA A 112 -11.39 4.04 -0.67
CA ALA A 112 -11.06 2.84 0.08
C ALA A 112 -12.27 2.29 0.86
N ARG A 113 -13.01 3.15 1.57
CA ARG A 113 -14.21 2.77 2.33
C ARG A 113 -15.34 2.21 1.47
N ARG A 114 -15.41 2.58 0.18
CA ARG A 114 -16.37 2.00 -0.77
C ARG A 114 -16.05 0.55 -1.14
N ARG A 115 -14.80 0.11 -0.95
CA ARG A 115 -14.30 -1.19 -1.41
C ARG A 115 -14.10 -2.17 -0.27
N THR A 116 -13.61 -1.69 0.88
CA THR A 116 -13.19 -2.56 1.96
C THR A 116 -13.23 -1.87 3.33
N ARG A 117 -13.11 -2.66 4.41
CA ARG A 117 -12.98 -2.11 5.76
C ARG A 117 -11.70 -1.28 5.82
N THR A 118 -11.84 -0.01 6.16
CA THR A 118 -10.72 0.94 6.06
C THR A 118 -10.49 1.63 7.40
N VAL A 119 -9.23 1.71 7.82
CA VAL A 119 -8.75 2.58 8.90
C VAL A 119 -7.98 3.73 8.27
N VAL A 120 -8.37 4.97 8.58
CA VAL A 120 -7.64 6.16 8.11
C VAL A 120 -6.59 6.53 9.16
N ALA A 121 -5.32 6.61 8.77
CA ALA A 121 -4.21 6.95 9.64
C ALA A 121 -3.46 8.17 9.11
N GLY A 122 -3.09 9.10 9.99
CA GLY A 122 -2.34 10.29 9.62
C GLY A 122 -2.59 11.48 10.53
N THR A 123 -2.11 12.66 10.12
CA THR A 123 -2.26 13.91 10.87
C THR A 123 -3.52 14.69 10.48
N GLY A 124 -4.12 14.39 9.33
CA GLY A 124 -5.32 15.07 8.82
C GLY A 124 -6.59 14.83 9.65
N ALA A 125 -7.57 15.72 9.49
CA ALA A 125 -8.81 15.71 10.29
C ALA A 125 -9.62 14.41 10.20
N ALA A 126 -9.53 13.70 9.07
CA ALA A 126 -10.25 12.44 8.84
C ALA A 126 -9.58 11.20 9.45
N ALA A 127 -8.39 11.34 10.06
CA ALA A 127 -7.65 10.22 10.63
C ALA A 127 -8.30 9.69 11.91
N GLU A 128 -8.46 8.38 11.96
CA GLU A 128 -8.93 7.60 13.10
C GLU A 128 -7.75 7.23 14.01
N VAL A 129 -6.58 7.00 13.43
CA VAL A 129 -5.31 6.79 14.12
C VAL A 129 -4.39 7.98 13.86
N ARG A 130 -4.00 8.68 14.92
CA ARG A 130 -3.24 9.93 14.84
C ARG A 130 -2.04 9.86 15.78
N PRO A 131 -0.88 10.42 15.39
CA PRO A 131 0.20 10.62 16.34
C PRO A 131 -0.18 11.75 17.32
N ASP A 132 0.26 11.65 18.57
CA ASP A 132 0.05 12.70 19.58
C ASP A 132 0.81 13.99 19.21
N ALA A 133 1.97 13.84 18.56
CA ALA A 133 2.78 14.92 18.01
C ALA A 133 3.40 14.47 16.68
N ALA A 134 3.50 15.39 15.74
CA ALA A 134 4.19 15.18 14.47
C ALA A 134 4.93 16.47 14.11
N ASP A 135 6.25 16.35 13.98
CA ASP A 135 7.12 17.42 13.54
C ASP A 135 7.77 16.98 12.22
N LEU A 136 7.84 17.89 11.26
CA LEU A 136 8.64 17.72 10.05
C LEU A 136 10.02 18.29 10.36
N ASP A 137 11.06 17.59 9.94
CA ASP A 137 12.40 18.16 9.97
C ASP A 137 12.57 19.16 8.81
N ASP A 138 13.72 19.83 8.74
CA ASP A 138 14.00 20.82 7.70
C ASP A 138 13.99 20.22 6.27
N ALA A 139 14.00 18.89 6.14
CA ALA A 139 13.95 18.19 4.86
C ALA A 139 12.52 17.84 4.41
N GLY A 140 11.52 18.00 5.29
CA GLY A 140 10.11 17.69 5.01
C GLY A 140 9.75 16.25 5.37
#